data_AF-A0A970NAD3-F1
#
_entry.id   AF-A0A970NAD3-F1
#
_cell.length_a   1.000
_cell.length_b   1.000
_cell.length_c   1.000
_cell.angle_alpha   90.00
_cell.angle_beta   90.00
_cell.angle_gamma   90.00
#
_symmetry.space_group_name_H-M   'P 1'
#
loop_
_entity.id
_entity.type
_entity.pdbx_description
1 polymer ?
#
loop_
_entity_poly.entity_id
_entity_poly.type
_entity_poly.pdbx_seq_one_letter_code
_entity_poly.pdbx_strand_id
1 'polypeptide(L)'
;ESGFRDGWIDVYENQGKTSGAYSWGAYDTNPYILMNYDNKLDDMFTLAHEMGHSLHSYYSNRSQPYVYSQYSIFVAEVASTVNESLLIDYLLARSSDPREKIYLLNHYLEQFRGTVYRQTMFAEFEKMIHAQAEAGEALTPELLKEIYRDLNTLYYGPEMVMDEYIPLEWSRIPHFYSAFYVYKYATGFATATALKEQIKNEGQPAVERYLDFLKSGGSDYPINLLQKAGVDLLTPEPVSDALEYFGKLLDQLEELLGQI
;
A
#
# COMPACT_ATOMS: atom_id res chain seq x y z
N GLU A 1 -19.80 10.43 -4.60
CA GLU A 1 -20.88 11.18 -3.91
C GLU A 1 -21.78 10.29 -3.06
N SER A 2 -22.31 9.19 -3.60
CA SER A 2 -23.19 8.26 -2.84
C SER A 2 -22.61 7.83 -1.50
N GLY A 3 -21.33 7.45 -1.42
CA GLY A 3 -20.72 7.05 -0.14
C GLY A 3 -20.80 8.10 0.98
N PHE A 4 -20.76 9.40 0.64
CA PHE A 4 -20.87 10.48 1.61
C PHE A 4 -22.31 10.80 2.00
N ARG A 5 -23.28 10.58 1.09
CA ARG A 5 -24.69 10.96 1.30
C ARG A 5 -25.55 9.81 1.83
N ASP A 6 -25.19 8.58 1.49
CA ASP A 6 -26.01 7.39 1.72
C ASP A 6 -25.57 6.61 2.98
N GLY A 7 -24.82 7.26 3.88
CA GLY A 7 -24.49 6.73 5.20
C GLY A 7 -23.47 5.59 5.19
N TRP A 8 -22.54 5.56 4.23
CA TRP A 8 -21.52 4.50 4.19
C TRP A 8 -20.46 4.71 5.27
N ILE A 9 -20.24 5.94 5.71
CA ILE A 9 -19.10 6.30 6.57
C ILE A 9 -19.58 6.58 8.00
N ASP A 10 -19.09 5.80 8.96
CA ASP A 10 -19.18 6.09 10.39
C ASP A 10 -17.93 6.88 10.84
N VAL A 11 -18.07 8.21 10.91
CA VAL A 11 -16.96 9.18 10.81
C VAL A 11 -16.17 9.38 12.12
N TYR A 12 -16.85 9.66 13.24
CA TYR A 12 -16.20 10.20 14.43
C TYR A 12 -15.98 9.14 15.52
N GLU A 13 -14.98 9.36 16.36
CA GLU A 13 -14.77 8.60 17.59
C GLU A 13 -16.01 8.67 18.49
N ASN A 14 -16.34 7.56 19.16
CA ASN A 14 -17.27 7.55 20.28
C ASN A 14 -16.93 6.44 21.29
N GLN A 15 -17.51 6.53 22.49
CA GLN A 15 -17.22 5.62 23.58
C GLN A 15 -17.55 4.17 23.20
N GLY A 16 -16.51 3.32 23.17
CA GLY A 16 -16.63 1.91 22.84
C GLY A 16 -16.50 1.58 21.34
N LYS A 17 -16.24 2.56 20.48
CA LYS A 17 -15.97 2.33 19.05
C LYS A 17 -14.63 1.64 18.85
N THR A 18 -14.58 0.73 17.86
CA THR A 18 -13.34 0.10 17.41
C THR A 18 -12.34 1.14 16.92
N SER A 19 -11.06 1.00 17.30
CA SER A 19 -9.98 1.88 16.88
C SER A 19 -9.62 1.72 15.40
N GLY A 20 -8.98 2.75 14.82
CA GLY A 20 -8.47 2.73 13.45
C GLY A 20 -9.55 3.04 12.40
N ALA A 21 -9.34 2.54 11.19
CA ALA A 21 -10.30 2.63 10.11
C ALA A 21 -10.32 1.31 9.32
N TYR A 22 -11.45 1.00 8.69
CA TYR A 22 -11.57 -0.12 7.77
C TYR A 22 -12.81 0.02 6.87
N SER A 23 -12.75 -0.57 5.69
CA SER A 23 -13.86 -0.83 4.80
C SER A 23 -14.39 -2.26 4.99
N TRP A 24 -15.72 -2.41 5.09
CA TRP A 24 -16.39 -3.70 5.24
C TRP A 24 -17.72 -3.76 4.48
N GLY A 25 -18.21 -4.97 4.18
CA GLY A 25 -19.51 -5.18 3.57
C GLY A 25 -19.75 -6.65 3.25
N ALA A 26 -20.97 -6.98 2.81
CA ALA A 26 -21.30 -8.26 2.22
C ALA A 26 -21.71 -8.06 0.76
N TYR A 27 -21.86 -9.17 0.01
CA TYR A 27 -22.18 -9.13 -1.42
C TYR A 27 -23.45 -8.33 -1.73
N ASP A 28 -24.51 -8.49 -0.92
CA ASP A 28 -25.79 -7.82 -1.10
C ASP A 28 -25.88 -6.43 -0.42
N THR A 29 -24.79 -5.94 0.19
CA THR A 29 -24.77 -4.63 0.86
C THR A 29 -23.96 -3.61 0.06
N ASN A 30 -24.20 -2.33 0.34
CA ASN A 30 -23.19 -1.32 0.07
C ASN A 30 -21.96 -1.57 0.97
N PRO A 31 -20.76 -1.10 0.57
CA PRO A 31 -19.64 -1.07 1.48
C PRO A 31 -19.86 0.02 2.53
N TYR A 32 -19.30 -0.21 3.71
CA TYR A 32 -19.31 0.69 4.86
C TYR A 32 -17.88 0.94 5.30
N ILE A 33 -17.58 2.18 5.66
CA ILE A 33 -16.29 2.62 6.17
C ILE A 33 -16.49 2.99 7.64
N LEU A 34 -15.74 2.34 8.52
CA LEU A 34 -15.56 2.81 9.89
C LEU A 34 -14.28 3.64 9.93
N MET A 35 -14.34 4.81 10.57
CA MET A 35 -13.13 5.57 10.87
C MET A 35 -13.25 6.35 12.18
N ASN A 36 -12.12 6.86 12.66
CA ASN A 36 -12.02 7.74 13.83
C ASN A 36 -11.36 9.07 13.40
N TYR A 37 -12.12 9.90 12.70
CA TYR A 37 -11.63 11.14 12.07
C TYR A 37 -11.41 12.27 13.08
N ASP A 38 -10.21 12.87 13.09
CA ASP A 38 -9.79 13.94 14.01
C ASP A 38 -9.23 15.18 13.27
N ASN A 39 -9.72 15.45 12.05
CA ASN A 39 -9.35 16.61 11.22
C ASN A 39 -7.84 16.78 10.94
N LYS A 40 -7.10 15.67 10.88
CA LYS A 40 -5.69 15.66 10.47
C LYS A 40 -5.56 15.33 8.98
N LEU A 41 -4.43 15.70 8.39
CA LEU A 41 -4.12 15.33 7.01
C LEU A 41 -4.11 13.79 6.84
N ASP A 42 -3.57 13.08 7.82
CA ASP A 42 -3.55 11.61 7.83
C ASP A 42 -4.96 10.99 7.82
N ASP A 43 -5.96 11.68 8.38
CA ASP A 43 -7.35 11.19 8.34
C ASP A 43 -7.95 11.30 6.93
N MET A 44 -7.52 12.28 6.14
CA MET A 44 -7.92 12.41 4.74
C MET A 44 -7.30 11.30 3.88
N PHE A 45 -6.03 10.97 4.10
CA PHE A 45 -5.39 9.81 3.45
C PHE A 45 -6.06 8.50 3.86
N THR A 46 -6.36 8.33 5.15
CA THR A 46 -7.10 7.17 5.67
C THR A 46 -8.47 7.04 5.00
N LEU A 47 -9.21 8.14 4.84
CA LEU A 47 -10.48 8.12 4.13
C LEU A 47 -10.31 7.74 2.66
N ALA A 48 -9.28 8.27 1.98
CA ALA A 48 -8.99 7.93 0.58
C ALA A 48 -8.64 6.45 0.41
N HIS A 49 -7.85 5.91 1.35
CA HIS A 49 -7.50 4.49 1.45
C HIS A 49 -8.74 3.62 1.55
N GLU A 50 -9.59 3.85 2.56
CA GLU A 50 -10.80 3.05 2.77
C GLU A 50 -11.82 3.21 1.65
N MET A 51 -11.89 4.39 1.03
CA MET A 51 -12.72 4.60 -0.15
C MET A 51 -12.23 3.76 -1.34
N GLY A 52 -10.92 3.50 -1.45
CA GLY A 52 -10.37 2.62 -2.48
C GLY A 52 -10.86 1.18 -2.29
N HIS A 53 -10.77 0.65 -1.07
CA HIS A 53 -11.33 -0.67 -0.72
C HIS A 53 -12.83 -0.74 -0.96
N SER A 54 -13.57 0.29 -0.53
CA SER A 54 -15.01 0.39 -0.73
C SER A 54 -15.40 0.41 -2.20
N LEU A 55 -14.70 1.17 -3.05
CA LEU A 55 -14.95 1.21 -4.49
C LEU A 55 -14.63 -0.14 -5.14
N HIS A 56 -13.52 -0.78 -4.77
CA HIS A 56 -13.17 -2.10 -5.27
C HIS A 56 -14.27 -3.12 -4.97
N SER A 57 -14.70 -3.20 -3.70
CA SER A 57 -15.80 -4.08 -3.27
C SER A 57 -17.14 -3.72 -3.93
N TYR A 58 -17.42 -2.43 -4.07
CA TYR A 58 -18.65 -1.95 -4.71
C TYR A 58 -18.76 -2.39 -6.17
N TYR A 59 -17.67 -2.24 -6.94
CA TYR A 59 -17.64 -2.58 -8.35
C TYR A 59 -17.61 -4.09 -8.56
N SER A 60 -16.84 -4.84 -7.76
CA SER A 60 -16.75 -6.29 -7.86
C SER A 60 -18.09 -6.96 -7.52
N ASN A 61 -18.72 -6.58 -6.41
CA ASN A 61 -20.02 -7.15 -5.99
C ASN A 61 -21.15 -6.91 -7.00
N ARG A 62 -21.08 -5.80 -7.76
CA ARG A 62 -22.10 -5.46 -8.77
C ARG A 62 -21.85 -6.08 -10.14
N SER A 63 -20.63 -6.54 -10.40
CA SER A 63 -20.22 -6.99 -11.74
C SER A 63 -19.92 -8.49 -11.80
N GLN A 64 -19.70 -9.12 -10.66
CA GLN A 64 -19.37 -10.55 -10.55
C GLN A 64 -20.46 -11.30 -9.78
N PRO A 65 -20.70 -12.59 -10.08
CA PRO A 65 -21.48 -13.43 -9.20
C PRO A 65 -20.80 -13.57 -7.84
N TYR A 66 -21.56 -13.90 -6.80
CA TYR A 66 -21.07 -14.05 -5.42
C TYR A 66 -19.71 -14.77 -5.32
N VAL A 67 -19.56 -15.90 -6.01
CA VAL A 67 -18.34 -16.73 -6.00
C VAL A 67 -17.08 -16.05 -6.54
N TYR A 68 -17.22 -15.00 -7.35
CA TYR A 68 -16.10 -14.24 -7.94
C TYR A 68 -16.07 -12.78 -7.48
N SER A 69 -16.94 -12.38 -6.55
CA SER A 69 -17.03 -11.00 -6.08
C SER A 69 -15.86 -10.59 -5.17
N GLN A 70 -15.31 -11.55 -4.42
CA GLN A 70 -14.18 -11.32 -3.53
C GLN A 70 -12.85 -11.38 -4.31
N TYR A 71 -12.15 -10.26 -4.38
CA TYR A 71 -10.81 -10.18 -4.96
C TYR A 71 -9.76 -10.82 -4.04
N SER A 72 -8.66 -11.27 -4.65
CA SER A 72 -7.54 -11.86 -3.90
C SER A 72 -6.85 -10.84 -3.02
N ILE A 73 -6.36 -11.29 -1.87
CA ILE A 73 -5.55 -10.47 -0.97
C ILE A 73 -4.28 -9.91 -1.62
N PHE A 74 -3.83 -10.53 -2.72
CA PHE A 74 -2.70 -10.04 -3.53
C PHE A 74 -2.97 -8.67 -4.16
N VAL A 75 -4.22 -8.37 -4.51
CA VAL A 75 -4.63 -7.11 -5.16
C VAL A 75 -5.45 -6.19 -4.24
N ALA A 76 -5.66 -6.58 -2.98
CA ALA A 76 -6.52 -5.83 -2.07
C ALA A 76 -6.06 -4.38 -1.88
N GLU A 77 -4.75 -4.16 -1.70
CA GLU A 77 -4.18 -2.83 -1.46
C GLU A 77 -3.98 -1.97 -2.71
N VAL A 78 -4.29 -2.49 -3.91
CA VAL A 78 -4.06 -1.74 -5.15
C VAL A 78 -4.97 -0.51 -5.21
N ALA A 79 -6.27 -0.69 -4.95
CA ALA A 79 -7.25 0.37 -5.11
C ALA A 79 -7.11 1.49 -4.06
N SER A 80 -6.85 1.11 -2.80
CA SER A 80 -6.56 2.04 -1.71
C SER A 80 -5.33 2.88 -2.00
N THR A 81 -4.23 2.23 -2.40
CA THR A 81 -2.96 2.91 -2.70
C THR A 81 -3.04 3.80 -3.96
N VAL A 82 -3.84 3.42 -4.98
CA VAL A 82 -4.10 4.29 -6.15
C VAL A 82 -4.77 5.59 -5.70
N ASN A 83 -5.78 5.51 -4.83
CA ASN A 83 -6.47 6.70 -4.33
C ASN A 83 -5.56 7.63 -3.54
N GLU A 84 -4.73 7.09 -2.64
CA GLU A 84 -3.75 7.89 -1.90
C GLU A 84 -2.72 8.54 -2.83
N SER A 85 -2.23 7.79 -3.82
CA SER A 85 -1.28 8.29 -4.83
C SER A 85 -1.89 9.38 -5.73
N LEU A 86 -3.19 9.32 -6.01
CA LEU A 86 -3.91 10.39 -6.71
C LEU A 86 -4.14 11.60 -5.81
N LEU A 87 -4.43 11.37 -4.52
CA LEU A 87 -4.64 12.43 -3.54
C LEU A 87 -3.35 13.23 -3.30
N ILE A 88 -2.19 12.59 -3.17
CA ILE A 88 -0.93 13.29 -3.00
C ILE A 88 -0.61 14.19 -4.20
N ASP A 89 -0.75 13.68 -5.42
CA ASP A 89 -0.55 14.44 -6.66
C ASP A 89 -1.51 15.64 -6.71
N TYR A 90 -2.77 15.44 -6.31
CA TYR A 90 -3.78 16.50 -6.25
C TYR A 90 -3.40 17.63 -5.28
N LEU A 91 -2.90 17.28 -4.09
CA LEU A 91 -2.51 18.23 -3.04
C LEU A 91 -1.23 18.98 -3.41
N LEU A 92 -0.19 18.27 -3.88
CA LEU A 92 1.06 18.86 -4.32
C LEU A 92 0.86 19.87 -5.45
N ALA A 93 -0.03 19.57 -6.40
CA ALA A 93 -0.35 20.47 -7.51
C ALA A 93 -1.12 21.74 -7.08
N ARG A 94 -1.80 21.72 -5.93
CA ARG A 94 -2.61 22.84 -5.42
C ARG A 94 -1.93 23.66 -4.34
N SER A 95 -1.02 23.05 -3.60
CA SER A 95 -0.29 23.76 -2.56
C SER A 95 0.62 24.82 -3.19
N SER A 96 0.62 26.01 -2.59
CA SER A 96 1.55 27.10 -2.91
C SER A 96 2.52 27.41 -1.77
N ASP A 97 2.35 26.75 -0.62
CA ASP A 97 3.24 26.88 0.54
C ASP A 97 4.35 25.82 0.46
N PRO A 98 5.64 26.22 0.39
CA PRO A 98 6.76 25.29 0.41
C PRO A 98 6.75 24.33 1.61
N ARG A 99 6.29 24.79 2.78
CA ARG A 99 6.25 23.95 4.00
C ARG A 99 5.20 22.85 3.91
N GLU A 100 4.04 23.17 3.34
CA GLU A 100 2.99 22.19 3.07
C GLU A 100 3.47 21.16 2.04
N LYS A 101 4.15 21.60 0.97
CA LYS A 101 4.76 20.69 -0.01
C LYS A 101 5.78 19.76 0.61
N ILE A 102 6.68 20.28 1.46
CA ILE A 102 7.65 19.46 2.20
C ILE A 102 6.94 18.40 3.04
N TYR A 103 5.88 18.78 3.77
CA TYR A 103 5.10 17.83 4.57
C TYR A 103 4.49 16.72 3.69
N LEU A 104 3.85 17.09 2.59
CA LEU A 104 3.22 16.17 1.65
C LEU A 104 4.24 15.20 1.03
N LEU A 105 5.36 15.73 0.52
CA LEU A 105 6.44 14.91 -0.04
C LEU A 105 6.99 13.94 1.01
N ASN A 106 7.27 14.42 2.22
CA ASN A 106 7.74 13.56 3.31
C ASN A 106 6.73 12.48 3.68
N HIS A 107 5.43 12.81 3.75
CA HIS A 107 4.37 11.84 4.01
C HIS A 107 4.39 10.69 3.00
N TYR A 108 4.45 10.99 1.71
CA TYR A 108 4.50 9.97 0.66
C TYR A 108 5.81 9.17 0.66
N LEU A 109 6.96 9.84 0.86
CA LEU A 109 8.26 9.17 0.93
C LEU A 109 8.33 8.20 2.13
N GLU A 110 7.78 8.58 3.28
CA GLU A 110 7.68 7.70 4.45
C GLU A 110 6.75 6.51 4.21
N GLN A 111 5.62 6.74 3.53
CA GLN A 111 4.71 5.68 3.11
C GLN A 111 5.40 4.69 2.15
N PHE A 112 6.12 5.20 1.14
CA PHE A 112 6.89 4.38 0.21
C PHE A 112 7.97 3.58 0.95
N ARG A 113 8.74 4.22 1.85
CA ARG A 113 9.76 3.55 2.67
C ARG A 113 9.15 2.42 3.51
N GLY A 114 8.02 2.67 4.16
CA GLY A 114 7.31 1.71 5.02
C GLY A 114 6.65 0.56 4.28
N THR A 115 6.27 0.76 3.02
CA THR A 115 5.45 -0.20 2.23
C THR A 115 6.28 -0.97 1.21
N VAL A 116 7.27 -0.33 0.58
CA VAL A 116 8.13 -0.94 -0.44
C VAL A 116 9.40 -1.47 0.21
N TYR A 117 10.28 -0.61 0.72
CA TYR A 117 11.58 -1.03 1.26
C TYR A 117 11.43 -1.94 2.48
N ARG A 118 10.67 -1.51 3.49
CA ARG A 118 10.50 -2.27 4.75
C ARG A 118 9.79 -3.61 4.54
N GLN A 119 8.74 -3.66 3.73
CA GLN A 119 8.03 -4.93 3.48
C GLN A 119 8.85 -5.88 2.59
N THR A 120 9.67 -5.34 1.68
CA THR A 120 10.62 -6.16 0.89
C THR A 120 11.68 -6.77 1.80
N MET A 121 12.24 -5.98 2.73
CA MET A 121 13.15 -6.49 3.76
C MET A 121 12.50 -7.60 4.59
N PHE A 122 11.23 -7.45 4.96
CA PHE A 122 10.48 -8.48 5.69
C PHE A 122 10.26 -9.74 4.85
N ALA A 123 9.93 -9.60 3.56
CA ALA A 123 9.80 -10.73 2.65
C ALA A 123 11.13 -11.47 2.46
N GLU A 124 12.24 -10.74 2.42
CA GLU A 124 13.58 -11.33 2.30
C GLU A 124 13.98 -12.06 3.59
N PHE A 125 13.72 -11.48 4.77
CA PHE A 125 13.87 -12.16 6.04
C PHE A 125 13.09 -13.48 6.06
N GLU A 126 11.81 -13.42 5.71
CA GLU A 126 10.93 -14.59 5.66
C GLU A 126 11.45 -15.66 4.70
N LYS A 127 11.90 -15.26 3.51
CA LYS A 127 12.51 -16.16 2.53
C LYS A 127 13.77 -16.83 3.08
N MET A 128 14.64 -16.07 3.73
CA MET A 128 15.89 -16.59 4.29
C MET A 128 15.65 -17.60 5.40
N ILE A 129 14.74 -17.32 6.35
CA ILE A 129 14.48 -18.25 7.46
C ILE A 129 13.79 -19.54 6.99
N HIS A 130 12.92 -19.46 5.98
CA HIS A 130 12.32 -20.66 5.38
C HIS A 130 13.38 -21.50 4.66
N ALA A 131 14.29 -20.88 3.91
CA ALA A 131 15.38 -21.59 3.25
C ALA A 131 16.31 -22.29 4.25
N GLN A 132 16.59 -21.68 5.41
CA GLN A 132 17.36 -22.32 6.49
C GLN A 132 16.61 -23.54 7.05
N ALA A 133 15.32 -23.41 7.33
CA ALA A 133 14.51 -24.53 7.81
C ALA A 133 14.42 -25.68 6.78
N GLU A 134 14.27 -25.36 5.50
CA GLU A 134 14.27 -26.31 4.38
C GLU A 134 15.60 -27.04 4.23
N ALA A 135 16.72 -26.38 4.55
CA ALA A 135 18.05 -26.99 4.60
C ALA A 135 18.27 -27.87 5.85
N GLY A 136 17.32 -27.92 6.78
CA GLY A 136 17.40 -28.68 8.03
C GLY A 136 18.13 -27.94 9.16
N GLU A 137 18.40 -26.65 9.00
CA GLU A 137 19.06 -25.83 10.02
C GLU A 137 18.08 -25.39 11.12
N ALA A 138 18.59 -25.25 12.34
CA ALA A 138 17.78 -24.84 13.48
C ALA A 138 17.59 -23.31 13.52
N LEU A 139 16.34 -22.85 13.55
CA LEU A 139 16.00 -21.43 13.71
C LEU A 139 16.15 -20.97 15.17
N THR A 140 17.38 -20.75 15.60
CA THR A 140 17.69 -20.22 16.93
C THR A 140 17.43 -18.70 17.00
N PRO A 141 17.09 -18.14 18.19
CA PRO A 141 16.95 -16.69 18.35
C PRO A 141 18.19 -15.92 17.91
N GLU A 142 19.39 -16.47 18.13
CA GLU A 142 20.68 -15.90 17.73
C GLU A 142 20.77 -15.74 16.21
N LEU A 143 20.46 -16.80 15.46
CA LEU A 143 20.45 -16.78 14.00
C LEU A 143 19.42 -15.78 13.46
N LEU A 144 18.21 -15.77 14.02
CA LEU A 144 17.15 -14.85 13.58
C LEU A 144 17.54 -13.38 13.83
N LYS A 145 18.16 -13.08 14.98
CA LYS A 145 18.71 -11.74 15.28
C LYS A 145 19.80 -11.34 14.28
N GLU A 146 20.69 -12.27 13.92
CA GLU A 146 21.78 -12.02 12.97
C GLU A 146 21.26 -11.71 11.58
N ILE A 147 20.41 -12.59 11.01
CA ILE A 147 19.79 -12.37 9.70
C ILE A 147 19.04 -11.03 9.67
N TYR A 148 18.27 -10.71 10.72
CA TYR A 148 17.50 -9.47 10.77
C TYR A 148 18.37 -8.23 10.87
N ARG A 149 19.47 -8.29 11.63
CA ARG A 149 20.48 -7.22 11.74
C ARG A 149 21.15 -6.95 10.38
N ASP A 150 21.54 -8.01 9.68
CA ASP A 150 22.22 -7.89 8.40
C ASP A 150 21.29 -7.28 7.35
N LEU A 151 20.02 -7.70 7.33
CA LEU A 151 19.00 -7.10 6.47
C LEU A 151 18.74 -5.63 6.81
N ASN A 152 18.65 -5.24 8.09
CA ASN A 152 18.53 -3.83 8.45
C ASN A 152 19.74 -3.02 7.95
N THR A 153 20.95 -3.55 8.10
CA THR A 153 22.18 -2.89 7.62
C THR A 153 22.16 -2.73 6.10
N LEU A 154 21.71 -3.75 5.36
CA LEU A 154 21.60 -3.72 3.91
C LEU A 154 20.59 -2.69 3.42
N TYR A 155 19.40 -2.65 4.03
CA TYR A 155 18.29 -1.82 3.55
C TYR A 155 18.35 -0.36 4.02
N TYR A 156 18.84 -0.10 5.24
CA TYR A 156 18.93 1.25 5.79
C TYR A 156 20.32 1.89 5.63
N GLY A 157 21.34 1.11 5.27
CA GLY A 157 22.69 1.60 5.05
C GLY A 157 23.49 1.88 6.33
N PRO A 158 24.77 2.24 6.19
CA PRO A 158 25.72 2.34 7.30
C PRO A 158 25.50 3.54 8.22
N GLU A 159 24.70 4.52 7.81
CA GLU A 159 24.40 5.72 8.60
C GLU A 159 23.31 5.47 9.65
N MET A 160 22.55 4.38 9.51
CA MET A 160 21.49 4.02 10.45
C MET A 160 22.10 3.54 11.77
N VAL A 161 21.71 4.21 12.86
CA VAL A 161 22.09 3.80 14.21
C VAL A 161 21.19 2.64 14.64
N MET A 162 21.77 1.44 14.70
CA MET A 162 21.07 0.24 15.14
C MET A 162 21.21 0.03 16.64
N ASP A 163 20.11 0.17 17.38
CA ASP A 163 20.09 -0.17 18.79
C ASP A 163 20.03 -1.70 19.03
N GLU A 164 20.10 -2.10 20.30
CA GLU A 164 20.08 -3.51 20.70
C GLU A 164 18.73 -4.21 20.46
N TYR A 165 17.64 -3.45 20.24
CA TYR A 165 16.28 -3.96 20.07
C TYR A 165 15.89 -4.14 18.60
N ILE A 166 16.50 -3.42 17.65
CA ILE A 166 16.23 -3.60 16.21
C ILE A 166 16.36 -5.07 15.77
N PRO A 167 17.40 -5.83 16.15
CA PRO A 167 17.50 -7.25 15.80
C PRO A 167 16.42 -8.14 16.41
N LEU A 168 15.62 -7.65 17.37
CA LEU A 168 14.50 -8.37 17.98
C LEU A 168 13.16 -8.03 17.32
N GLU A 169 13.10 -7.07 16.40
CA GLU A 169 11.86 -6.61 15.81
C GLU A 169 11.10 -7.74 15.08
N TRP A 170 11.80 -8.73 14.52
CA TRP A 170 11.14 -9.88 13.88
C TRP A 170 10.15 -10.59 14.79
N SER A 171 10.38 -10.64 16.10
CA SER A 171 9.54 -11.44 17.02
C SER A 171 8.16 -10.83 17.23
N ARG A 172 7.99 -9.53 16.95
CA ARG A 172 6.73 -8.80 17.14
C ARG A 172 5.93 -8.58 15.86
N ILE A 173 6.44 -8.99 14.69
CA ILE A 173 5.77 -8.79 13.40
C ILE A 173 4.73 -9.92 13.21
N PRO A 174 3.42 -9.63 13.29
CA PRO A 174 2.39 -10.67 13.22
C PRO A 174 2.35 -11.39 11.86
N HIS A 175 2.76 -10.70 10.80
CA HIS A 175 2.71 -11.24 9.45
C HIS A 175 3.70 -12.39 9.22
N PHE A 176 4.76 -12.53 10.03
CA PHE A 176 5.64 -13.71 9.94
C PHE A 176 4.99 -15.00 10.43
N TYR A 177 3.81 -14.90 11.07
CA TYR A 177 2.98 -16.06 11.41
C TYR A 177 1.95 -16.39 10.31
N SER A 178 1.98 -15.68 9.18
CA SER A 178 1.18 -15.93 7.97
C SER A 178 2.10 -15.95 6.75
N ALA A 179 2.56 -17.15 6.38
CA ALA A 179 3.64 -17.32 5.41
C ALA A 179 3.45 -16.54 4.10
N PHE A 180 4.48 -15.79 3.69
CA PHE A 180 4.61 -15.05 2.43
C PHE A 180 3.47 -14.08 2.15
N TYR A 181 3.09 -13.32 3.18
CA TYR A 181 2.08 -12.29 3.07
C TYR A 181 2.65 -10.93 2.63
N VAL A 182 3.76 -10.51 3.24
CA VAL A 182 4.21 -9.10 3.23
C VAL A 182 4.70 -8.57 1.88
N TYR A 183 5.22 -9.43 1.00
CA TYR A 183 5.73 -8.99 -0.31
C TYR A 183 4.64 -8.34 -1.19
N LYS A 184 3.37 -8.68 -0.92
CA LYS A 184 2.19 -8.17 -1.63
C LYS A 184 2.04 -6.66 -1.48
N TYR A 185 2.51 -6.09 -0.37
CA TYR A 185 2.51 -4.64 -0.16
C TYR A 185 3.41 -3.93 -1.15
N ALA A 186 4.64 -4.43 -1.34
CA ALA A 186 5.59 -3.83 -2.28
C ALA A 186 5.09 -3.94 -3.73
N THR A 187 4.58 -5.11 -4.13
CA THR A 187 4.00 -5.28 -5.47
C THR A 187 2.72 -4.47 -5.67
N GLY A 188 1.88 -4.36 -4.63
CA GLY A 188 0.66 -3.56 -4.65
C GLY A 188 0.95 -2.07 -4.82
N PHE A 189 1.94 -1.55 -4.09
CA PHE A 189 2.35 -0.15 -4.19
C PHE A 189 2.96 0.18 -5.56
N ALA A 190 3.82 -0.70 -6.08
CA ALA A 190 4.37 -0.57 -7.43
C ALA A 190 3.27 -0.55 -8.50
N THR A 191 2.32 -1.49 -8.38
CA THR A 191 1.13 -1.56 -9.25
C THR A 191 0.31 -0.26 -9.18
N ALA A 192 0.04 0.23 -7.98
CA ALA A 192 -0.74 1.44 -7.77
C ALA A 192 -0.06 2.68 -8.38
N THR A 193 1.26 2.78 -8.25
CA THR A 193 2.05 3.87 -8.85
C THR A 193 1.95 3.83 -10.38
N ALA A 194 2.11 2.64 -10.98
CA ALA A 194 1.98 2.47 -12.42
C ALA A 194 0.57 2.81 -12.94
N LEU A 195 -0.48 2.31 -12.28
CA LEU A 195 -1.88 2.63 -12.62
C LEU A 195 -2.16 4.12 -12.51
N LYS A 196 -1.67 4.79 -11.46
CA LYS A 196 -1.82 6.24 -11.28
C LYS A 196 -1.15 7.02 -12.41
N GLU A 197 0.08 6.65 -12.80
CA GLU A 197 0.77 7.29 -13.92
C GLU A 197 0.04 7.06 -15.26
N GLN A 198 -0.48 5.86 -15.51
CA GLN A 198 -1.30 5.58 -16.70
C GLN A 198 -2.58 6.44 -16.70
N ILE A 199 -3.30 6.54 -15.59
CA ILE A 199 -4.50 7.38 -15.46
C ILE A 199 -4.17 8.85 -15.77
N LYS A 200 -3.04 9.35 -15.28
CA LYS A 200 -2.61 10.74 -15.47
C LYS A 200 -2.18 11.04 -16.91
N ASN A 201 -1.46 10.10 -17.55
CA ASN A 201 -0.82 10.33 -18.84
C ASN A 201 -1.71 9.90 -20.03
N GLU A 202 -2.48 8.82 -19.89
CA GLU A 202 -3.37 8.32 -20.94
C GLU A 202 -4.82 8.84 -20.79
N GLY A 203 -5.24 9.20 -19.58
CA GLY A 203 -6.58 9.69 -19.30
C GLY A 203 -7.65 8.58 -19.37
N GLN A 204 -8.74 8.84 -20.08
CA GLN A 204 -9.95 8.01 -20.09
C GLN A 204 -9.70 6.52 -20.40
N PRO A 205 -8.84 6.14 -21.38
CA PRO A 205 -8.55 4.72 -21.63
C PRO A 205 -7.95 3.97 -20.43
N ALA A 206 -7.05 4.60 -19.67
CA ALA A 206 -6.47 3.99 -18.48
C ALA A 206 -7.48 3.92 -17.32
N VAL A 207 -8.35 4.94 -17.20
CA VAL A 207 -9.47 4.91 -16.24
C VAL A 207 -10.41 3.73 -16.52
N GLU A 208 -10.72 3.46 -17.79
CA GLU A 208 -11.58 2.33 -18.18
C GLU A 208 -10.94 0.98 -17.79
N ARG A 209 -9.65 0.78 -18.12
CA ARG A 209 -8.91 -0.43 -17.70
C ARG A 209 -8.88 -0.60 -16.19
N TYR A 210 -8.64 0.48 -15.44
CA TYR A 210 -8.64 0.44 -13.98
C TYR A 210 -10.02 0.08 -13.40
N LEU A 211 -11.09 0.69 -13.92
CA LEU A 211 -12.45 0.37 -13.50
C LEU A 211 -12.83 -1.07 -13.83
N ASP A 212 -12.40 -1.60 -14.98
CA ASP A 212 -12.63 -2.99 -15.33
C ASP A 212 -11.86 -3.95 -14.41
N PHE A 213 -10.65 -3.58 -13.98
CA PHE A 213 -9.95 -4.28 -12.91
C PHE A 213 -10.76 -4.30 -11.60
N LEU A 214 -11.29 -3.16 -11.14
CA LEU A 214 -12.11 -3.12 -9.92
C LEU A 214 -13.39 -3.97 -10.04
N LYS A 215 -13.97 -4.06 -11.24
CA LYS A 215 -15.14 -4.90 -11.53
C LYS A 215 -14.80 -6.40 -11.61
N SER A 216 -13.52 -6.75 -11.73
CA SER A 216 -13.13 -8.14 -12.00
C SER A 216 -13.20 -9.06 -10.78
N GLY A 217 -13.16 -8.50 -9.56
CA GLY A 217 -13.18 -9.30 -8.33
C GLY A 217 -12.11 -10.39 -8.34
N GLY A 218 -12.50 -11.63 -8.03
CA GLY A 218 -11.68 -12.84 -8.07
C GLY A 218 -11.94 -13.72 -9.30
N SER A 219 -12.37 -13.16 -10.43
CA SER A 219 -12.77 -13.92 -11.63
C SER A 219 -11.61 -14.56 -12.42
N ASP A 220 -10.36 -14.19 -12.14
CA ASP A 220 -9.15 -14.69 -12.80
C ASP A 220 -7.96 -14.56 -11.83
N TYR A 221 -6.79 -15.08 -12.22
CA TYR A 221 -5.56 -14.90 -11.45
C TYR A 221 -5.20 -13.42 -11.35
N PRO A 222 -4.73 -12.94 -10.17
CA PRO A 222 -4.42 -11.53 -9.97
C PRO A 222 -3.45 -10.94 -10.99
N ILE A 223 -2.42 -11.71 -11.40
CA ILE A 223 -1.45 -11.29 -12.41
C ILE A 223 -2.13 -11.02 -13.76
N ASN A 224 -3.06 -11.88 -14.19
CA ASN A 224 -3.80 -11.70 -15.43
C ASN A 224 -4.71 -10.47 -15.36
N LEU A 225 -5.33 -10.22 -14.21
CA LEU A 225 -6.19 -9.05 -13.99
C LEU A 225 -5.38 -7.75 -14.04
N LEU A 226 -4.19 -7.73 -13.45
CA LEU A 226 -3.29 -6.59 -13.50
C LEU A 226 -2.76 -6.34 -14.91
N GLN A 227 -2.41 -7.40 -15.65
CA GLN A 227 -2.01 -7.26 -17.06
C GLN A 227 -3.12 -6.64 -17.91
N LYS A 228 -4.38 -7.04 -17.69
CA LYS A 228 -5.56 -6.41 -18.34
C LYS A 228 -5.73 -4.95 -17.93
N ALA A 229 -5.35 -4.58 -16.71
CA ALA A 229 -5.33 -3.19 -16.24
C ALA A 229 -4.20 -2.36 -16.87
N GLY A 230 -3.18 -3.02 -17.45
CA GLY A 230 -2.00 -2.40 -18.06
C GLY A 230 -0.73 -2.52 -17.22
N VAL A 231 -0.70 -3.38 -16.19
CA VAL A 231 0.48 -3.60 -15.34
C VAL A 231 0.93 -5.04 -15.40
N ASP A 232 2.14 -5.29 -15.91
CA ASP A 232 2.72 -6.63 -15.96
C ASP A 232 3.75 -6.84 -14.83
N LEU A 233 3.35 -7.55 -13.77
CA LEU A 233 4.24 -7.88 -12.66
C LEU A 233 5.22 -9.03 -12.97
N LEU A 234 5.18 -9.61 -14.17
CA LEU A 234 6.18 -10.59 -14.61
C LEU A 234 7.45 -9.92 -15.16
N THR A 235 7.45 -8.60 -15.25
CA THR A 235 8.55 -7.80 -15.75
C THR A 235 9.02 -6.81 -14.66
N PRO A 236 10.27 -6.31 -14.71
CA PRO A 236 10.80 -5.44 -13.66
C PRO A 236 10.27 -3.99 -13.69
N GLU A 237 9.60 -3.60 -14.78
CA GLU A 237 9.19 -2.21 -15.06
C GLU A 237 8.28 -1.63 -13.96
N PRO A 238 7.22 -2.28 -13.46
CA PRO A 238 6.36 -1.66 -12.44
C PRO A 238 7.09 -1.27 -11.16
N VAL A 239 8.07 -2.08 -10.74
CA VAL A 239 8.91 -1.77 -9.57
C VAL A 239 9.91 -0.67 -9.91
N SER A 240 10.51 -0.71 -11.09
CA SER A 240 11.49 0.29 -11.55
C SER A 240 10.85 1.68 -11.66
N ASP A 241 9.65 1.77 -12.24
CA ASP A 241 8.88 3.01 -12.39
C ASP A 241 8.49 3.59 -11.02
N ALA A 242 8.12 2.73 -10.07
CA ALA A 242 7.81 3.15 -8.70
C ALA A 242 9.03 3.73 -7.98
N LEU A 243 10.20 3.11 -8.15
CA LEU A 243 11.46 3.62 -7.62
C LEU A 243 11.90 4.92 -8.29
N GLU A 244 11.69 5.06 -9.61
CA GLU A 244 11.96 6.31 -10.33
C GLU A 244 11.05 7.45 -9.83
N TYR A 245 9.77 7.17 -9.61
CA TYR A 245 8.85 8.14 -9.03
C TYR A 245 9.23 8.54 -7.60
N PHE A 246 9.63 7.58 -6.76
CA PHE A 246 10.19 7.85 -5.44
C PHE A 246 11.41 8.78 -5.52
N GLY A 247 12.35 8.50 -6.42
CA GLY A 247 13.54 9.35 -6.64
C GLY A 247 13.16 10.78 -7.04
N LYS A 248 12.21 10.94 -7.97
CA LYS A 248 11.73 12.28 -8.39
C LYS A 248 11.11 13.08 -7.25
N LEU A 249 10.43 12.43 -6.32
CA LEU A 249 9.84 13.12 -5.15
C LEU A 249 10.90 13.44 -4.10
N LEU A 250 11.91 12.60 -3.95
CA LEU A 250 13.05 12.87 -3.08
C LEU A 250 13.86 14.08 -3.58
N ASP A 251 14.18 14.13 -4.87
CA ASP A 251 14.87 15.26 -5.49
C ASP A 251 14.10 16.58 -5.26
N GLN A 252 12.77 16.56 -5.40
CA GLN A 252 11.91 17.73 -5.12
C GLN A 252 11.95 18.13 -3.64
N LEU A 253 11.97 17.17 -2.73
CA LEU A 253 12.05 17.45 -1.29
C LEU A 253 13.41 18.09 -0.95
N GLU A 254 14.51 17.56 -1.48
CA GLU A 254 15.86 18.09 -1.28
C GLU A 254 15.98 19.52 -1.83
N GLU A 255 15.44 19.78 -3.02
CA GLU A 255 15.43 21.12 -3.61
C GLU A 255 14.69 22.12 -2.71
N LEU A 256 13.50 21.75 -2.21
CA LEU A 256 12.72 22.61 -1.32
C LEU A 256 13.39 22.84 0.04
N LEU A 257 14.03 21.82 0.60
CA LEU A 257 14.79 21.94 1.86
C LEU A 257 16.02 22.84 1.70
N GLY A 258 16.68 22.82 0.53
CA GLY A 258 17.81 23.71 0.25
C GLY A 258 17.43 25.19 0.09
N GLN A 259 16.13 25.50 -0.04
CA GLN A 259 15.61 26.86 -0.18
C GLN A 259 15.19 27.50 1.15
N ILE A 260 15.13 26.75 2.25
CA ILE A 260 14.67 27.19 3.58
C ILE A 260 15.86 27.26 4.54
#